data_AF-A0A371Y7M8-F1
#
_entry.id   AF-A0A371Y7M8-F1
#
_cell.length_a   1.000
_cell.length_b   1.000
_cell.length_c   1.000
_cell.angle_alpha   90.00
_cell.angle_beta   90.00
_cell.angle_gamma   90.00
#
_symmetry.space_group_name_H-M   'P 1'
#
loop_
_entity.id
_entity.type
_entity.pdbx_description
1 polymer ?
#
loop_
_entity_poly.entity_id
_entity_poly.type
_entity_poly.pdbx_seq_one_letter_code
_entity_poly.pdbx_strand_id
1 'polypeptide(L)'
;MWVQRVIELTGWEPLGVSVDWAVVEGELGVPLPADYKELYEAFGGGVFSDSVYFLGRDEGVSFDFLAQWRVGLSVDQDGKFGDVSAVDPYAIYAPGGKGLVEWTPPNGPTSTSG
;
A
#
# COMPACT_ATOMS: atom_id res chain seq x y z
N MET A 1 13.41 -10.78 -12.41
CA MET A 1 12.92 -10.41 -11.06
C MET A 1 11.66 -11.21 -10.77
N TRP A 2 11.22 -11.31 -9.51
CA TRP A 2 10.12 -12.19 -9.15
C TRP A 2 8.77 -11.77 -9.76
N VAL A 3 8.57 -10.47 -10.02
CA VAL A 3 7.35 -9.93 -10.66
C VAL A 3 7.15 -10.51 -12.07
N GLN A 4 8.19 -10.51 -12.90
CA GLN A 4 8.18 -11.17 -14.23
C GLN A 4 7.75 -12.64 -14.14
N ARG A 5 8.22 -13.35 -13.11
CA ARG A 5 7.85 -14.76 -12.92
C ARG A 5 6.37 -14.91 -12.55
N VAL A 6 5.80 -13.98 -11.80
CA VAL A 6 4.35 -13.96 -11.52
C VAL A 6 3.57 -13.72 -12.79
N ILE A 7 3.97 -12.75 -13.62
CA ILE A 7 3.35 -12.44 -14.92
C ILE A 7 3.35 -13.67 -15.84
N GLU A 8 4.51 -14.34 -15.96
CA GLU A 8 4.64 -15.56 -16.78
C GLU A 8 3.74 -16.70 -16.28
N LEU A 9 3.59 -16.86 -14.96
CA LEU A 9 2.77 -17.92 -14.38
C LEU A 9 1.27 -17.64 -14.50
N THR A 10 0.85 -16.38 -14.46
CA THR A 10 -0.56 -15.98 -14.55
C THR A 10 -1.01 -15.75 -15.99
N GLY A 11 -0.09 -15.60 -16.94
CA GLY A 11 -0.39 -15.15 -18.30
C GLY A 11 -0.93 -13.73 -18.33
N TRP A 12 -0.63 -12.94 -17.30
CA TRP A 12 -1.15 -11.59 -17.14
C TRP A 12 -0.55 -10.64 -18.17
N GLU A 13 -1.35 -9.73 -18.72
CA GLU A 13 -0.85 -8.62 -19.52
C GLU A 13 -0.69 -7.39 -18.62
N PRO A 14 0.54 -6.85 -18.47
CA PRO A 14 0.79 -5.68 -17.64
C PRO A 14 -0.08 -4.48 -18.03
N LEU A 15 -0.66 -3.81 -17.05
CA LEU A 15 -1.50 -2.64 -17.29
C LEU A 15 -0.71 -1.43 -17.80
N GLY A 16 0.61 -1.42 -17.60
CA GLY A 16 1.48 -0.32 -18.04
C GLY A 16 1.19 0.99 -17.30
N VAL A 17 0.74 0.90 -16.05
CA VAL A 17 0.45 2.06 -15.22
C VAL A 17 1.76 2.78 -14.93
N SER A 18 1.91 4.00 -15.44
CA SER A 18 3.09 4.83 -15.16
C SER A 18 2.82 5.69 -13.92
N VAL A 19 3.55 5.44 -12.84
CA VAL A 19 3.46 6.23 -11.61
C VAL A 19 4.67 7.15 -11.49
N ASP A 20 4.41 8.42 -11.14
CA ASP A 20 5.47 9.31 -10.68
C ASP A 20 5.87 8.96 -9.25
N TRP A 21 6.77 7.97 -9.12
CA TRP A 21 7.30 7.51 -7.85
C TRP A 21 8.14 8.57 -7.14
N ALA A 22 8.70 9.53 -7.86
CA ALA A 22 9.49 10.60 -7.24
C ALA A 22 8.62 11.48 -6.34
N VAL A 23 7.36 11.71 -6.73
CA VAL A 23 6.38 12.41 -5.88
C VAL A 23 6.05 11.58 -4.64
N VAL A 24 5.81 10.27 -4.79
CA VAL A 24 5.45 9.37 -3.69
C VAL A 24 6.59 9.22 -2.68
N GLU A 25 7.79 8.92 -3.17
CA GLU A 25 9.01 8.79 -2.35
C GLU A 25 9.42 10.13 -1.74
N GLY A 26 9.16 11.24 -2.43
CA GLY A 26 9.39 12.59 -1.91
C GLY A 26 8.50 12.93 -0.72
N GLU A 27 7.23 12.52 -0.76
CA GLU A 27 6.31 12.71 0.38
C GLU A 27 6.63 11.75 1.54
N LEU A 28 6.91 10.48 1.22
CA LEU A 28 7.28 9.48 2.22
C LEU A 28 8.66 9.78 2.85
N GLY A 29 9.54 10.44 2.12
CA GLY A 29 10.91 10.74 2.54
C GLY A 29 11.83 9.51 2.56
N VAL A 30 11.39 8.37 2.01
CA VAL A 30 12.20 7.15 1.82
C VAL A 30 11.94 6.53 0.45
N PRO A 31 12.96 5.93 -0.18
CA PRO A 31 12.77 5.19 -1.41
C PRO A 31 11.98 3.91 -1.16
N LEU A 32 11.04 3.62 -2.04
CA LEU A 32 10.32 2.35 -2.03
C LEU A 32 11.14 1.24 -2.73
N PRO A 33 10.97 -0.03 -2.32
CA PRO A 33 11.61 -1.15 -2.99
C PRO A 33 11.33 -1.16 -4.50
N ALA A 34 12.33 -1.48 -5.31
CA ALA A 34 12.21 -1.46 -6.77
C ALA A 34 11.18 -2.48 -7.28
N ASP A 35 11.09 -3.62 -6.62
CA ASP A 35 10.16 -4.70 -6.94
C ASP A 35 8.72 -4.39 -6.52
N TYR A 36 8.50 -3.61 -5.45
CA TYR A 36 7.19 -3.07 -5.12
C TYR A 36 6.65 -2.17 -6.25
N LYS A 37 7.52 -1.30 -6.78
CA LYS A 37 7.18 -0.40 -7.89
C LYS A 37 6.88 -1.18 -9.17
N GLU A 38 7.72 -2.17 -9.52
CA GLU A 38 7.49 -3.05 -10.68
C GLU A 38 6.16 -3.82 -10.54
N LEU A 39 5.85 -4.34 -9.35
CA LEU A 39 4.58 -5.02 -9.10
C LEU A 39 3.38 -4.07 -9.34
N TYR A 40 3.46 -2.84 -8.82
CA TYR A 40 2.39 -1.87 -8.99
C TYR A 40 2.17 -1.44 -10.44
N GLU A 41 3.24 -1.17 -11.18
CA GLU A 41 3.13 -0.78 -12.59
C GLU A 41 2.58 -1.91 -13.47
N ALA A 42 2.86 -3.17 -13.11
CA ALA A 42 2.38 -4.34 -13.83
C ALA A 42 0.91 -4.68 -13.53
N PHE A 43 0.48 -4.59 -12.27
CA PHE A 43 -0.82 -5.11 -11.84
C PHE A 43 -1.83 -4.03 -11.41
N GLY A 44 -1.40 -2.78 -11.17
CA GLY A 44 -2.24 -1.74 -10.58
C GLY A 44 -2.48 -1.95 -9.09
N GLY A 45 -3.39 -1.17 -8.52
CA GLY A 45 -3.93 -1.41 -7.17
C GLY A 45 -5.02 -2.47 -7.21
N GLY A 46 -5.59 -2.80 -6.06
CA GLY A 46 -6.82 -3.59 -5.98
C GLY A 46 -6.64 -4.91 -5.23
N VAL A 47 -7.35 -5.95 -5.65
CA VAL A 47 -7.46 -7.20 -4.88
C VAL A 47 -6.96 -8.39 -5.69
N PHE A 48 -5.91 -9.04 -5.20
CA PHE A 48 -5.44 -10.31 -5.73
C PHE A 48 -6.13 -11.46 -4.99
N SER A 49 -6.75 -12.34 -5.76
CA SER A 49 -7.40 -13.57 -5.26
C SER A 49 -8.34 -13.33 -4.08
N ASP A 50 -9.08 -12.22 -4.10
CA ASP A 50 -10.03 -11.79 -3.05
C ASP A 50 -9.44 -11.67 -1.62
N SER A 51 -8.10 -11.73 -1.50
CA SER A 51 -7.42 -11.93 -0.20
C SER A 51 -6.29 -10.95 0.04
N VAL A 52 -5.57 -10.53 -1.01
CA VAL A 52 -4.44 -9.61 -0.90
C VAL A 52 -4.84 -8.28 -1.50
N TYR A 53 -4.89 -7.26 -0.67
CA TYR A 53 -5.29 -5.91 -1.03
C TYR A 53 -4.05 -5.07 -1.25
N PHE A 54 -3.88 -4.51 -2.43
CA PHE A 54 -2.70 -3.74 -2.81
C PHE A 54 -3.08 -2.28 -2.97
N LEU A 55 -2.51 -1.42 -2.12
CA LEU A 55 -2.79 0.00 -2.15
C LEU A 55 -2.05 0.64 -3.33
N GLY A 56 -2.81 1.36 -4.15
CA GLY A 56 -2.34 2.04 -5.35
C GLY A 56 -2.53 3.54 -5.35
N ARG A 57 -2.26 4.14 -6.50
CA ARG A 57 -2.66 5.50 -6.84
C ARG A 57 -3.84 5.43 -7.81
N ASP A 58 -4.92 6.14 -7.49
CA ASP A 58 -6.04 6.42 -8.41
C ASP A 58 -7.13 5.34 -8.61
N GLU A 59 -7.31 4.39 -7.69
CA GLU A 59 -8.42 3.40 -7.71
C GLU A 59 -9.57 3.73 -6.75
N GLY A 60 -9.78 5.02 -6.49
CA GLY A 60 -10.74 5.50 -5.50
C GLY A 60 -10.19 5.49 -4.07
N VAL A 61 -10.89 6.22 -3.19
CA VAL A 61 -10.45 6.59 -1.82
C VAL A 61 -9.98 5.40 -0.96
N SER A 62 -10.49 4.20 -1.25
CA SER A 62 -10.20 2.99 -0.47
C SER A 62 -8.81 2.39 -0.74
N PHE A 63 -8.22 2.63 -1.91
CA PHE A 63 -6.94 2.04 -2.32
C PHE A 63 -5.81 3.07 -2.42
N ASP A 64 -6.04 4.35 -2.15
CA ASP A 64 -4.99 5.38 -2.20
C ASP A 64 -3.95 5.17 -1.08
N PHE A 65 -2.76 4.71 -1.48
CA PHE A 65 -1.63 4.45 -0.57
C PHE A 65 -1.25 5.65 0.30
N LEU A 66 -1.14 6.84 -0.29
CA LEU A 66 -0.74 8.04 0.46
C LEU A 66 -1.87 8.52 1.38
N ALA A 67 -3.12 8.42 0.93
CA ALA A 67 -4.26 8.76 1.78
C ALA A 67 -4.35 7.83 3.00
N GLN A 68 -4.21 6.52 2.79
CA GLN A 68 -4.23 5.53 3.88
C GLN A 68 -3.07 5.74 4.85
N TRP A 69 -1.86 5.98 4.35
CA TRP A 69 -0.70 6.30 5.20
C TRP A 69 -0.92 7.56 6.04
N ARG A 70 -1.46 8.65 5.47
CA ARG A 70 -1.77 9.88 6.22
C ARG A 70 -2.79 9.64 7.33
N VAL A 71 -3.82 8.84 7.06
CA VAL A 71 -4.84 8.46 8.06
C VAL A 71 -4.21 7.65 9.18
N GLY A 72 -3.44 6.61 8.85
CA GLY A 72 -2.73 5.78 9.83
C GLY A 72 -1.78 6.61 10.71
N LEU A 73 -0.99 7.51 10.10
CA LEU A 73 -0.09 8.40 10.81
C LEU A 73 -0.83 9.35 11.76
N SER A 74 -1.97 9.90 11.33
CA SER A 74 -2.79 10.79 12.15
C SER A 74 -3.40 10.06 13.35
N VAL A 75 -3.86 8.81 13.16
CA VAL A 75 -4.44 7.98 14.21
C VAL A 75 -3.38 7.56 15.25
N ASP A 76 -2.19 7.16 14.80
CA ASP A 76 -1.06 6.81 15.67
C ASP A 76 -0.64 8.00 16.55
N GLN A 77 -0.59 9.20 15.96
CA GLN A 77 -0.27 10.44 16.68
C GLN A 77 -1.36 10.89 17.66
N ASP A 78 -2.63 10.65 17.33
CA ASP A 78 -3.77 11.02 18.19
C ASP A 78 -3.93 10.11 19.41
N GLY A 79 -3.36 8.89 19.39
CA GLY A 79 -3.40 7.94 20.51
C GLY A 79 -4.80 7.41 20.88
N LYS A 80 -5.81 7.63 20.03
CA LYS A 80 -7.23 7.42 20.35
C LYS A 80 -7.75 5.99 20.15
N PHE A 81 -6.99 5.09 19.50
CA PHE A 81 -7.52 3.78 19.08
C PHE A 81 -7.29 2.61 20.06
N GLY A 82 -6.63 2.83 21.20
CA GLY A 82 -6.37 1.74 22.14
C GLY A 82 -5.48 0.63 21.55
N ASP A 83 -5.24 -0.41 22.35
CA ASP A 83 -4.19 -1.46 22.28
C ASP A 83 -4.03 -2.27 20.96
N VAL A 84 -4.78 -1.96 19.88
CA VAL A 84 -4.72 -2.74 18.63
C VAL A 84 -4.30 -1.85 17.47
N SER A 85 -2.99 -1.79 17.23
CA SER A 85 -2.39 -1.25 16.01
C SER A 85 -2.06 -2.39 15.04
N ALA A 86 -2.33 -2.21 13.74
CA ALA A 86 -1.97 -3.18 12.71
C ALA A 86 -0.45 -3.41 12.60
N VAL A 87 0.34 -2.48 13.13
CA VAL A 87 1.79 -2.52 13.13
C VAL A 87 2.40 -2.84 14.49
N ASP A 88 1.62 -3.18 15.52
CA ASP A 88 2.15 -3.56 16.86
C ASP A 88 3.21 -4.68 16.77
N PRO A 89 4.35 -4.60 17.48
CA PRO A 89 4.78 -3.59 18.48
C PRO A 89 5.48 -2.35 17.90
N TYR A 90 5.36 -2.11 16.59
CA TYR A 90 5.94 -0.96 15.89
C TYR A 90 4.94 0.21 15.79
N ALA A 91 5.45 1.37 15.38
CA ALA A 91 4.67 2.56 15.07
C ALA A 91 4.52 2.76 13.57
N ILE A 92 3.53 3.55 13.14
CA ILE A 92 3.42 3.99 11.75
C ILE A 92 4.61 4.88 11.42
N TYR A 93 5.24 4.62 10.27
CA TYR A 93 6.41 5.39 9.85
C TYR A 93 6.05 6.87 9.60
N ALA A 94 6.81 7.75 10.22
CA ALA A 94 6.83 9.19 9.94
C ALA A 94 8.12 9.57 9.18
N PRO A 95 8.09 10.59 8.28
CA PRO A 95 9.27 10.96 7.50
C PRO A 95 10.45 11.34 8.41
N GLY A 96 11.60 10.68 8.21
CA GLY A 96 12.81 10.88 9.03
C GLY A 96 12.79 10.16 10.39
N GLY A 97 11.74 9.40 10.69
CA GLY A 97 11.58 8.60 11.89
C GLY A 97 11.90 7.12 11.67
N LYS A 98 11.44 6.29 12.62
CA LYS A 98 11.39 4.81 12.49
C LYS A 98 9.93 4.39 12.49
N GLY A 99 9.61 3.28 11.82
CA GLY A 99 8.27 2.71 11.80
C GLY A 99 8.04 1.85 10.57
N LEU A 100 6.81 1.38 10.40
CA LEU A 100 6.40 0.59 9.24
C LEU A 100 5.49 1.41 8.33
N VAL A 101 5.67 1.21 7.02
CA VAL A 101 4.80 1.75 5.99
C VAL A 101 3.88 0.61 5.53
N GLU A 102 2.60 0.75 5.84
CA GLU A 102 1.60 -0.23 5.47
C GLU A 102 1.20 -0.08 3.99
N TRP A 103 1.34 -1.15 3.22
CA TRP A 103 1.08 -1.18 1.77
C TRP A 103 -0.16 -2.01 1.39
N THR A 104 -0.77 -2.65 2.39
CA THR A 104 -2.04 -3.38 2.29
C THR A 104 -2.94 -2.90 3.41
N PRO A 105 -4.24 -2.62 3.20
CA PRO A 105 -5.12 -2.21 4.28
C PRO A 105 -5.17 -3.25 5.41
N PRO A 106 -5.27 -2.82 6.68
CA PRO A 106 -5.17 -3.72 7.85
C PRO A 106 -6.36 -4.67 7.98
N ASN A 107 -7.49 -4.29 7.39
CA ASN A 107 -8.67 -5.12 7.22
C ASN A 107 -9.07 -5.02 5.75
N GLY A 108 -9.28 -6.15 5.06
CA GLY A 108 -9.89 -6.13 3.73
C GLY A 108 -11.21 -5.33 3.74
N PRO A 109 -11.71 -4.85 2.58
CA PRO A 109 -13.01 -4.21 2.48
C PRO A 109 -14.01 -5.13 3.15
N THR A 110 -14.59 -4.63 4.24
CA THR A 110 -15.71 -5.28 4.89
C THR A 110 -16.77 -5.45 3.82
N SER A 111 -17.04 -6.70 3.43
CA SER A 111 -18.18 -7.05 2.61
C SER A 111 -19.43 -6.70 3.40
N THR A 112 -19.89 -5.46 3.29
CA THR A 112 -21.25 -5.09 3.64
C THR A 112 -22.15 -5.68 2.55
N SER A 113 -22.43 -6.97 2.69
CA SER A 113 -23.60 -7.60 2.07
C SER A 113 -24.85 -6.85 2.57
N GLY A 114 -25.51 -6.15 1.66
CA GLY A 114 -26.84 -5.59 1.79
C GLY A 114 -27.74 -6.15 0.69
#